data_AF-A0A6V7WH02-F1
#
_entry.id   AF-A0A6V7WH02-F1
#
_cell.length_a   1.000
_cell.length_b   1.000
_cell.length_c   1.000
_cell.angle_alpha   90.00
_cell.angle_beta   90.00
_cell.angle_gamma   90.00
#
_symmetry.space_group_name_H-M   'P 1'
#
loop_
_entity.id
_entity.type
_entity.pdbx_description
1 polymer ?
#
loop_
_entity_poly.entity_id
_entity_poly.type
_entity_poly.pdbx_seq_one_letter_code
_entity_poly.pdbx_strand_id
1 'polypeptide(L)'
;MIPFLTMIFSKIFYSIVADQLRKRHILTDTQCVKLFQAISNIGAATSAFCMAKFVTCGNPQLAIVFLLMWGMSFGANASGVFTQLLMIAPRYSGLISSFSTGFTYAVNGITQSFISAIIKHGAPSEWRTIWYILFGSNLFCAAFFILFASGKQQEWADVEELSRSEKQTENCQTDKNNLNNNIK
;
A
#
# COMPACT_ATOMS: atom_id res chain seq x y z
N MET A 1 -4.60 18.53 -12.72
CA MET A 1 -6.04 18.14 -12.60
C MET A 1 -6.34 16.83 -13.32
N ILE A 2 -5.98 16.70 -14.60
CA ILE A 2 -6.12 15.45 -15.39
C ILE A 2 -5.58 14.18 -14.69
N PRO A 3 -4.37 14.17 -14.08
CA PRO A 3 -3.87 12.95 -13.42
C PRO A 3 -4.68 12.55 -12.18
N PHE A 4 -5.21 13.51 -11.41
CA PHE A 4 -6.04 13.21 -10.24
C PHE A 4 -7.38 12.59 -10.62
N LEU A 5 -8.01 13.11 -11.68
CA LEU A 5 -9.24 12.53 -12.23
C LEU A 5 -8.99 11.10 -12.71
N THR A 6 -7.90 10.87 -13.45
CA THR A 6 -7.53 9.54 -13.94
C THR A 6 -7.29 8.56 -12.80
N MET A 7 -6.64 9.00 -11.72
CA MET A 7 -6.48 8.19 -10.51
C MET A 7 -7.81 7.82 -9.87
N ILE A 8 -8.78 8.75 -9.78
CA ILE A 8 -10.11 8.46 -9.22
C ILE A 8 -10.83 7.40 -10.05
N PHE A 9 -10.89 7.57 -11.37
CA PHE A 9 -11.53 6.59 -12.25
C PHE A 9 -10.85 5.21 -12.18
N SER A 10 -9.51 5.19 -12.15
CA SER A 10 -8.75 3.95 -12.05
C SER A 10 -9.02 3.24 -10.72
N LYS A 11 -9.06 3.98 -9.61
CA LYS A 11 -9.39 3.40 -8.29
C LYS A 11 -10.77 2.74 -8.29
N ILE A 12 -11.78 3.41 -8.85
CA ILE A 12 -13.14 2.86 -8.94
C ILE A 12 -13.12 1.59 -9.79
N PHE A 13 -12.46 1.62 -10.95
CA PHE A 13 -12.34 0.46 -11.83
C PHE A 13 -11.67 -0.73 -11.13
N TYR A 14 -10.50 -0.53 -10.51
CA TYR A 14 -9.78 -1.58 -9.81
C TYR A 14 -10.53 -2.09 -8.57
N SER A 15 -11.28 -1.23 -7.87
CA SER A 15 -12.14 -1.66 -6.77
C SER A 15 -13.25 -2.61 -7.24
N ILE A 16 -13.94 -2.26 -8.33
CA ILE A 16 -14.99 -3.11 -8.89
C ILE A 16 -14.41 -4.45 -9.37
N VAL A 17 -13.27 -4.40 -10.06
CA VAL A 17 -12.56 -5.60 -10.52
C VAL A 17 -12.17 -6.48 -9.32
N ALA A 18 -11.60 -5.90 -8.26
CA ALA A 18 -11.25 -6.62 -7.04
C ALA A 18 -12.46 -7.31 -6.39
N ASP A 19 -13.59 -6.60 -6.28
CA ASP A 19 -14.82 -7.17 -5.72
C ASP A 19 -15.37 -8.33 -6.58
N GLN A 20 -15.29 -8.21 -7.91
CA GLN A 20 -15.74 -9.25 -8.83
C GLN A 20 -14.86 -10.50 -8.78
N LEU A 21 -13.53 -10.34 -8.73
CA LEU A 21 -12.61 -11.47 -8.59
C LEU A 21 -12.84 -12.19 -7.25
N ARG A 22 -13.14 -11.45 -6.19
CA ARG A 22 -13.42 -12.02 -4.87
C ARG A 22 -14.74 -12.77 -4.82
N LYS A 23 -15.81 -12.21 -5.38
CA LYS A 23 -17.14 -12.85 -5.47
C LYS A 23 -17.12 -14.19 -6.22
N ARG A 24 -16.20 -14.36 -7.18
CA ARG A 24 -16.08 -15.58 -7.97
C ARG A 24 -15.23 -16.67 -7.31
N HIS A 25 -14.63 -16.42 -6.13
CA HIS A 25 -13.77 -17.37 -5.40
C HIS A 25 -12.64 -18.03 -6.24
N ILE A 26 -12.19 -17.37 -7.31
CA ILE A 26 -11.23 -17.96 -8.27
C ILE A 26 -9.82 -18.01 -7.67
N LEU A 27 -9.48 -17.07 -6.78
CA LEU A 27 -8.16 -16.88 -6.20
C LEU A 27 -8.24 -16.92 -4.68
N THR A 28 -7.24 -17.53 -4.04
CA THR A 28 -7.08 -17.42 -2.59
C THR A 28 -6.86 -15.95 -2.22
N ASP A 29 -7.37 -15.51 -1.08
CA ASP A 29 -7.22 -14.14 -0.59
C ASP A 29 -5.75 -13.64 -0.62
N THR A 30 -4.80 -14.51 -0.28
CA THR A 30 -3.35 -14.22 -0.36
C THR A 30 -2.87 -13.97 -1.80
N GLN A 31 -3.35 -14.77 -2.76
CA GLN A 31 -2.97 -14.66 -4.17
C GLN A 31 -3.55 -13.40 -4.81
N CYS A 32 -4.78 -13.03 -4.45
CA CYS A 32 -5.40 -11.76 -4.85
C CYS A 32 -4.53 -10.56 -4.45
N VAL A 33 -4.16 -10.47 -3.17
CA VAL A 33 -3.35 -9.35 -2.66
C VAL A 33 -1.99 -9.30 -3.35
N LYS A 34 -1.31 -10.45 -3.51
CA LYS A 34 -0.05 -10.53 -4.25
C LYS A 34 -0.20 -10.05 -5.69
N LEU A 35 -1.26 -10.48 -6.38
CA LEU A 35 -1.50 -10.14 -7.77
C LEU A 35 -1.76 -8.64 -7.95
N PHE A 36 -2.65 -8.04 -7.15
CA PHE A 36 -2.95 -6.61 -7.24
C PHE A 36 -1.72 -5.74 -6.90
N GLN A 37 -0.97 -6.12 -5.87
CA GLN A 37 0.25 -5.40 -5.50
C GLN A 37 1.36 -5.56 -6.56
N ALA A 38 1.49 -6.75 -7.16
CA ALA A 38 2.43 -7.00 -8.24
C ALA A 38 2.07 -6.22 -9.50
N ILE A 39 0.81 -6.23 -9.94
CA ILE A 39 0.33 -5.47 -11.10
C ILE A 39 0.60 -3.97 -10.89
N SER A 40 0.33 -3.45 -9.69
CA SER A 40 0.61 -2.05 -9.36
C SER A 40 2.09 -1.73 -9.46
N ASN A 41 2.96 -2.50 -8.80
CA ASN A 41 4.38 -2.19 -8.74
C ASN A 41 5.09 -2.43 -10.08
N ILE A 42 4.70 -3.45 -10.83
CA ILE A 42 5.24 -3.73 -12.18
C ILE A 42 4.74 -2.65 -13.17
N GLY A 43 3.47 -2.25 -13.08
CA GLY A 43 2.93 -1.15 -13.89
C GLY A 43 3.65 0.17 -13.61
N ALA A 44 3.85 0.50 -12.33
CA ALA A 44 4.60 1.68 -11.91
C ALA A 44 6.07 1.62 -12.39
N ALA A 45 6.75 0.48 -12.21
CA ALA A 45 8.12 0.28 -12.69
C ALA A 45 8.21 0.47 -14.21
N THR A 46 7.34 -0.19 -14.98
CA THR A 46 7.33 -0.09 -16.44
C THR A 46 7.13 1.36 -16.89
N SER A 47 6.19 2.07 -16.25
CA SER A 47 5.94 3.49 -16.55
C SER A 47 7.16 4.37 -16.24
N ALA A 48 7.86 4.13 -15.12
CA ALA A 48 9.08 4.85 -14.75
C ALA A 48 10.24 4.58 -15.72
N PHE A 49 10.40 3.33 -16.18
CA PHE A 49 11.40 2.97 -17.19
C PHE A 49 11.11 3.64 -18.54
N CYS A 50 9.85 3.63 -18.98
CA CYS A 50 9.44 4.33 -20.19
C CYS A 50 9.66 5.85 -20.06
N MET A 51 9.40 6.43 -18.89
CA MET A 51 9.67 7.83 -18.59
C MET A 51 11.16 8.16 -18.77
N ALA A 52 12.06 7.31 -18.26
CA ALA A 52 13.51 7.50 -18.36
C ALA A 52 14.04 7.44 -19.81
N LYS A 53 13.44 6.60 -20.65
CA LYS A 53 13.93 6.33 -22.02
C LYS A 53 13.32 7.25 -23.09
N PHE A 54 12.03 7.52 -23.00
CA PHE A 54 11.27 8.15 -24.10
C PHE A 54 10.96 9.63 -23.87
N VAL A 55 11.04 10.13 -22.63
CA VAL A 55 10.78 11.56 -22.37
C VAL A 55 11.98 12.38 -22.81
N THR A 56 11.77 13.10 -23.91
CA THR A 56 12.69 14.11 -24.46
C THR A 56 11.95 15.44 -24.54
N CYS A 57 12.65 16.57 -24.46
CA CYS A 57 12.08 17.92 -24.52
C CYS A 57 11.19 18.18 -25.75
N GLY A 58 11.32 17.39 -26.82
CA GLY A 58 10.50 17.52 -28.03
C GLY A 58 9.12 16.86 -27.98
N ASN A 59 8.83 15.96 -27.04
CA ASN A 59 7.56 15.20 -27.01
C ASN A 59 6.88 15.21 -25.63
N PRO A 60 6.31 16.35 -25.19
CA PRO A 60 5.63 16.46 -23.90
C PRO A 60 4.38 15.56 -23.81
N GLN A 61 3.76 15.21 -24.94
CA GLN A 61 2.57 14.35 -24.97
C GLN A 61 2.86 12.93 -24.45
N LEU A 62 4.03 12.37 -24.77
CA LEU A 62 4.45 11.06 -24.28
C LEU A 62 4.63 11.05 -22.76
N ALA A 63 5.16 12.15 -22.19
CA ALA A 63 5.29 12.29 -20.75
C ALA A 63 3.92 12.25 -20.04
N ILE A 64 2.90 12.88 -20.62
CA ILE A 64 1.54 12.84 -20.09
C ILE A 64 1.00 11.41 -20.10
N VAL A 65 1.13 10.69 -21.21
CA VAL A 65 0.63 9.30 -21.32
C VAL A 65 1.29 8.38 -20.28
N PHE A 66 2.61 8.48 -20.09
CA PHE A 66 3.30 7.68 -19.09
C PHE A 66 2.93 8.06 -17.65
N LEU A 67 2.70 9.35 -17.36
CA LEU A 67 2.18 9.79 -16.07
C LEU A 67 0.76 9.28 -15.80
N LEU A 68 -0.08 9.20 -16.83
CA LEU A 68 -1.41 8.61 -16.71
C LEU A 68 -1.31 7.11 -16.42
N MET A 69 -0.43 6.39 -17.11
CA MET A 69 -0.18 4.95 -16.87
C MET A 69 0.34 4.70 -15.44
N TRP A 70 1.22 5.57 -14.94
CA TRP A 70 1.64 5.52 -13.55
C TRP A 70 0.47 5.76 -12.60
N GLY A 71 -0.36 6.78 -12.86
CA GLY A 71 -1.57 7.08 -12.08
C GLY A 71 -2.57 5.92 -12.05
N MET A 72 -2.76 5.21 -13.17
CA MET A 72 -3.58 4.01 -13.24
C MET A 72 -3.02 2.89 -12.34
N SER A 73 -1.71 2.67 -12.40
CA SER A 73 -1.04 1.65 -11.58
C SER A 73 -1.22 1.91 -10.09
N PHE A 74 -1.18 3.18 -9.66
CA PHE A 74 -1.45 3.58 -8.28
C PHE A 74 -2.88 3.25 -7.81
N GLY A 75 -3.85 3.21 -8.73
CA GLY A 75 -5.22 2.80 -8.42
C GLY A 75 -5.31 1.35 -7.93
N ALA A 76 -4.55 0.44 -8.55
CA ALA A 76 -4.48 -0.97 -8.15
C ALA A 76 -3.81 -1.17 -6.78
N ASN A 77 -2.85 -0.32 -6.43
CA ASN A 77 -2.20 -0.33 -5.11
C ASN A 77 -3.21 -0.14 -3.98
N ALA A 78 -4.06 0.88 -4.12
CA ALA A 78 -5.02 1.24 -3.08
C ALA A 78 -5.96 0.06 -2.77
N SER A 79 -6.51 -0.60 -3.80
CA SER A 79 -7.35 -1.78 -3.62
C SER A 79 -6.61 -2.95 -2.96
N GLY A 80 -5.32 -3.14 -3.27
CA GLY A 80 -4.49 -4.19 -2.69
C GLY A 80 -4.26 -4.00 -1.19
N VAL A 81 -3.88 -2.79 -0.79
CA VAL A 81 -3.63 -2.43 0.62
C VAL A 81 -4.90 -2.58 1.47
N PHE A 82 -6.04 -2.04 1.01
CA PHE A 82 -7.30 -2.19 1.75
C PHE A 82 -7.72 -3.66 1.89
N THR A 83 -7.57 -4.44 0.82
CA THR A 83 -7.88 -5.87 0.84
C THR A 83 -6.99 -6.62 1.84
N GLN A 84 -5.69 -6.31 1.86
CA GLN A 84 -4.74 -6.92 2.78
C GLN A 84 -5.08 -6.65 4.25
N LEU A 85 -5.41 -5.40 4.59
CA LEU A 85 -5.73 -5.03 5.96
C LEU A 85 -7.02 -5.69 6.48
N LEU A 86 -8.05 -5.75 5.63
CA LEU A 86 -9.31 -6.42 5.95
C LEU A 86 -9.11 -7.90 6.25
N MET A 87 -8.14 -8.54 5.61
CA MET A 87 -7.85 -9.97 5.78
C MET A 87 -7.00 -10.28 7.01
N ILE A 88 -6.03 -9.42 7.34
CA ILE A 88 -5.10 -9.68 8.44
C ILE A 88 -5.78 -9.45 9.79
N ALA A 89 -6.46 -8.32 9.96
CA ALA A 89 -7.09 -7.95 11.24
C ALA A 89 -8.14 -6.84 11.03
N PRO A 90 -9.42 -7.18 10.80
CA PRO A 90 -10.45 -6.17 10.55
C PRO A 90 -10.65 -5.19 11.71
N ARG A 91 -10.55 -5.63 12.97
CA ARG A 91 -10.73 -4.79 14.18
C ARG A 91 -9.51 -3.91 14.51
N TYR A 92 -8.29 -4.29 14.08
CA TYR A 92 -7.05 -3.52 14.26
C TYR A 92 -6.62 -2.73 13.02
N SER A 93 -7.37 -2.83 11.93
CA SER A 93 -7.06 -2.21 10.64
C SER A 93 -6.75 -0.71 10.76
N GLY A 94 -7.45 0.03 11.61
CA GLY A 94 -7.21 1.46 11.84
C GLY A 94 -5.84 1.78 12.45
N LEU A 95 -5.42 1.03 13.47
CA LEU A 95 -4.11 1.21 14.12
C LEU A 95 -2.96 0.82 13.17
N ILE A 96 -3.10 -0.30 12.47
CA ILE A 96 -2.10 -0.79 11.51
C ILE A 96 -1.97 0.19 10.34
N SER A 97 -3.09 0.68 9.81
CA SER A 97 -3.11 1.72 8.75
C SER A 97 -2.39 2.98 9.20
N SER A 98 -2.66 3.43 10.42
CA SER A 98 -2.10 4.67 10.96
C SER A 98 -0.59 4.57 11.13
N PHE A 99 -0.11 3.45 11.67
CA PHE A 99 1.32 3.19 11.81
C PHE A 99 2.02 3.10 10.46
N SER A 100 1.45 2.33 9.52
CA SER A 100 1.97 2.19 8.16
C SER A 100 2.04 3.53 7.42
N THR A 101 0.99 4.34 7.56
CA THR A 101 0.91 5.68 6.96
C THR A 101 1.92 6.63 7.60
N GLY A 102 2.08 6.60 8.92
CA GLY A 102 3.09 7.40 9.63
C GLY A 102 4.51 7.08 9.17
N PHE A 103 4.84 5.79 9.05
CA PHE A 103 6.12 5.35 8.48
C PHE A 103 6.30 5.81 7.03
N THR A 104 5.24 5.70 6.22
CA THR A 104 5.24 6.17 4.83
C THR A 104 5.56 7.66 4.75
N TYR A 105 4.97 8.50 5.61
CA TYR A 105 5.25 9.93 5.62
C TYR A 105 6.69 10.25 6.06
N ALA A 106 7.22 9.54 7.05
CA ALA A 106 8.60 9.69 7.48
C ALA A 106 9.59 9.38 6.33
N VAL A 107 9.37 8.26 5.63
CA VAL A 107 10.20 7.87 4.48
C VAL A 107 10.04 8.85 3.32
N ASN A 108 8.83 9.37 3.08
CA ASN A 108 8.61 10.39 2.05
C ASN A 108 9.43 11.66 2.32
N GLY A 109 9.48 12.13 3.57
CA GLY A 109 10.30 13.27 3.95
C GLY A 109 11.78 13.09 3.59
N ILE A 110 12.35 11.92 3.95
CA ILE A 110 13.73 11.57 3.63
C ILE A 110 13.95 11.49 2.11
N THR A 111 12.99 10.90 1.39
CA THR A 111 13.06 10.73 -0.06
C THR A 111 13.09 12.08 -0.78
N GLN A 112 12.32 13.08 -0.33
CA GLN A 112 12.36 14.43 -0.90
C GLN A 112 13.73 15.09 -0.73
N SER A 113 14.35 14.95 0.44
CA SER A 113 15.72 15.45 0.68
C SER A 113 16.74 14.75 -0.22
N PHE A 114 16.60 13.44 -0.42
CA PHE A 114 17.47 12.69 -1.35
C PHE A 114 17.32 13.15 -2.80
N ILE A 115 16.09 13.34 -3.28
CA ILE A 115 15.82 13.84 -4.64
C ILE A 115 16.44 15.23 -4.83
N SER A 116 16.26 16.11 -3.84
CA SER A 116 16.84 17.46 -3.84
C SER A 116 18.37 17.43 -3.89
N ALA A 117 19.02 16.48 -3.21
CA ALA A 117 20.48 16.32 -3.26
C ALA A 117 21.00 15.83 -4.62
N ILE A 118 20.20 15.05 -5.36
CA ILE A 118 20.54 14.53 -6.70
C ILE A 118 20.35 15.59 -7.78
N ILE A 119 19.29 16.40 -7.69
CA ILE A 119 18.99 17.45 -8.67
C ILE A 119 19.72 18.73 -8.27
N LYS A 120 20.95 18.91 -8.77
CA LYS A 120 21.74 20.14 -8.49
C LYS A 120 21.56 21.20 -9.55
N HIS A 121 21.45 20.77 -10.82
CA HIS A 121 21.39 21.68 -11.97
C HIS A 121 20.09 21.58 -12.75
N GLY A 122 19.20 20.65 -12.39
CA GLY A 122 17.94 20.44 -13.09
C GLY A 122 18.14 19.77 -14.46
N ALA A 123 19.27 19.13 -14.68
CA ALA A 123 19.62 18.57 -15.98
C ALA A 123 18.73 17.34 -16.29
N PRO A 124 18.35 17.11 -17.56
CA PRO A 124 17.57 15.93 -17.94
C PRO A 124 18.24 14.60 -17.58
N SER A 125 19.58 14.57 -17.51
CA SER A 125 20.36 13.39 -17.07
C SER A 125 20.14 13.06 -15.59
N GLU A 126 20.08 14.06 -14.71
CA GLU A 126 19.82 13.89 -13.27
C GLU A 126 18.43 13.26 -13.06
N TRP A 127 17.43 13.75 -13.79
CA TRP A 127 16.08 13.19 -13.77
C TRP A 127 16.03 11.74 -14.25
N ARG A 128 16.76 11.39 -15.31
CA ARG A 128 16.84 9.99 -15.78
C ARG A 128 17.38 9.06 -14.70
N THR A 129 18.38 9.48 -13.94
CA THR A 129 18.91 8.69 -12.81
C THR A 129 17.83 8.43 -11.75
N ILE A 130 17.02 9.44 -11.42
CA ILE A 130 15.90 9.28 -10.47
C ILE A 130 14.87 8.27 -11.00
N TRP A 131 14.51 8.36 -12.28
CA TRP A 131 13.59 7.42 -12.89
C TRP A 131 14.10 5.97 -12.89
N TYR A 132 15.41 5.76 -13.07
CA TYR A 132 16.00 4.42 -12.94
C TYR A 132 16.00 3.91 -11.49
N ILE A 133 16.26 4.78 -10.51
CA ILE A 133 16.16 4.42 -9.09
C ILE A 133 14.72 4.03 -8.74
N LEU A 134 13.72 4.78 -9.24
CA LEU A 134 12.30 4.46 -9.07
C LEU A 134 11.94 3.12 -9.72
N PHE A 135 12.45 2.83 -10.91
CA PHE A 135 12.25 1.53 -11.56
C PHE A 135 12.78 0.38 -10.70
N GLY A 136 14.04 0.49 -10.25
CA GLY A 136 14.68 -0.54 -9.43
C GLY A 136 13.97 -0.75 -8.09
N SER A 137 13.59 0.32 -7.41
CA SER A 137 12.91 0.24 -6.11
C SER A 137 11.53 -0.40 -6.22
N ASN A 138 10.73 -0.04 -7.24
CA ASN A 138 9.41 -0.64 -7.45
C ASN A 138 9.51 -2.15 -7.76
N LEU A 139 10.51 -2.56 -8.54
CA LEU A 139 10.74 -3.97 -8.84
C LEU A 139 11.19 -4.75 -7.59
N PHE A 140 12.07 -4.17 -6.78
CA PHE A 140 12.48 -4.76 -5.50
C PHE A 140 11.29 -4.92 -4.55
N CYS A 141 10.46 -3.89 -4.41
CA CYS A 141 9.24 -3.96 -3.60
C CYS A 141 8.28 -5.04 -4.12
N ALA A 142 8.10 -5.16 -5.45
CA ALA A 142 7.29 -6.21 -6.03
C ALA A 142 7.81 -7.61 -5.69
N ALA A 143 9.12 -7.84 -5.86
CA ALA A 143 9.76 -9.12 -5.56
C ALA A 143 9.63 -9.46 -4.06
N PHE A 144 9.94 -8.51 -3.18
CA PHE A 144 9.83 -8.70 -1.74
C PHE A 144 8.38 -9.04 -1.33
N PHE A 145 7.40 -8.33 -1.88
CA PHE A 145 6.00 -8.58 -1.56
C PHE A 145 5.53 -9.95 -2.06
N ILE A 146 5.94 -10.36 -3.27
CA ILE A 146 5.57 -11.68 -3.81
C ILE A 146 6.15 -12.81 -2.94
N LEU A 147 7.39 -12.66 -2.48
CA LEU A 147 8.09 -13.66 -1.66
C LEU A 147 7.53 -13.75 -0.23
N PHE A 148 7.35 -12.62 0.44
CA PHE A 148 7.07 -12.58 1.88
C PHE A 148 5.60 -12.34 2.23
N ALA A 149 4.77 -11.82 1.32
CA ALA A 149 3.39 -11.54 1.69
C ALA A 149 2.61 -12.82 1.98
N SER A 150 1.80 -12.78 3.03
CA SER A 150 0.79 -13.78 3.35
C SER A 150 -0.52 -13.05 3.59
N GLY A 151 -1.61 -13.64 3.13
CA GLY A 151 -2.97 -13.13 3.32
C GLY A 151 -3.79 -14.07 4.21
N LYS A 152 -3.16 -14.89 5.04
CA LYS A 152 -3.87 -15.64 6.09
C LYS A 152 -4.14 -14.71 7.27
N GLN A 153 -5.36 -14.79 7.82
CA GLN A 153 -5.70 -14.15 9.09
C GLN A 153 -4.67 -14.61 10.13
N GLN A 154 -4.09 -13.66 10.84
CA GLN A 154 -3.05 -13.95 11.83
C GLN A 154 -3.72 -14.37 13.14
N GLU A 155 -3.13 -15.33 13.86
CA GLU A 155 -3.70 -15.93 15.07
C GLU A 155 -3.99 -14.90 16.17
N TRP A 156 -3.15 -13.86 16.30
CA TRP A 156 -3.37 -12.76 17.25
C TRP A 156 -4.59 -11.90 16.95
N ALA A 157 -5.18 -12.03 15.75
CA ALA A 157 -6.40 -11.35 15.34
C ALA A 157 -7.63 -12.26 15.43
N ASP A 158 -7.53 -13.42 16.08
CA ASP A 158 -8.63 -14.34 16.27
C ASP A 158 -9.62 -13.82 17.34
N VAL A 159 -10.91 -13.88 16.99
CA VAL A 159 -12.02 -13.28 17.74
C VAL A 159 -12.24 -13.99 19.07
N GLU A 160 -11.88 -15.27 19.13
CA GLU A 160 -12.09 -16.12 20.30
C GLU A 160 -11.05 -15.89 21.41
N GLU A 161 -9.84 -15.47 21.05
CA GLU A 161 -8.77 -15.14 22.00
C GLU A 161 -8.91 -13.71 22.57
N LEU A 162 -9.41 -12.78 21.75
CA LEU A 162 -9.69 -11.41 22.15
C LEU A 162 -10.92 -11.28 23.07
N SER A 163 -12.01 -11.96 22.73
CA SER A 163 -13.18 -12.02 23.62
C SER A 163 -12.87 -12.70 24.95
N ARG A 164 -11.91 -13.64 24.98
CA ARG A 164 -11.40 -14.24 26.21
C ARG A 164 -10.58 -13.25 27.03
N SER A 165 -9.68 -12.48 26.40
CA SER A 165 -8.86 -11.48 27.10
C SER A 165 -9.64 -10.24 27.56
N GLU A 166 -10.63 -9.76 26.79
CA GLU A 166 -11.57 -8.72 27.23
C GLU A 166 -12.36 -9.18 28.47
N LYS A 167 -12.96 -10.38 28.44
CA LYS A 167 -13.70 -10.95 29.59
C LYS A 167 -12.82 -11.20 30.82
N GLN A 168 -11.58 -11.60 30.61
CA GLN A 168 -10.64 -11.88 31.70
C GLN A 168 -10.12 -10.58 32.36
N THR A 169 -10.02 -9.50 31.59
CA THR A 169 -9.67 -8.17 32.09
C THR A 169 -10.83 -7.54 32.88
N GLU A 170 -12.07 -7.68 32.38
CA GLU A 170 -13.28 -7.26 33.12
C GLU A 170 -13.41 -8.02 34.46
N ASN A 171 -13.28 -9.35 34.45
CA ASN A 171 -13.36 -10.15 35.68
C ASN A 171 -12.28 -9.75 36.71
N CYS A 172 -11.05 -9.48 36.26
CA CYS A 172 -9.96 -9.04 37.15
C CYS A 172 -10.21 -7.64 37.74
N GLN A 173 -10.90 -6.75 37.01
CA GLN A 173 -11.30 -5.43 37.51
C GLN A 173 -12.47 -5.52 38.48
N THR A 174 -13.45 -6.40 38.23
CA THR A 174 -14.56 -6.66 39.15
C THR A 174 -14.07 -7.23 40.47
N ASP A 175 -13.13 -8.18 40.45
CA ASP A 175 -12.54 -8.75 41.66
C ASP A 175 -11.77 -7.72 42.50
N LYS A 176 -11.00 -6.82 41.86
CA LYS A 176 -10.30 -5.74 42.56
C LYS A 176 -11.25 -4.74 43.22
N ASN A 177 -12.38 -4.43 42.57
CA ASN A 177 -13.39 -3.55 43.15
C ASN A 177 -14.13 -4.19 44.32
N ASN A 178 -14.40 -5.50 44.26
CA ASN A 178 -15.03 -6.25 45.34
C ASN A 178 -14.11 -6.42 46.57
N LEU A 179 -12.81 -6.57 46.37
CA LEU A 179 -11.82 -6.57 47.46
C LEU A 179 -11.74 -5.21 48.15
N ASN A 180 -11.73 -4.11 47.40
CA ASN A 180 -11.67 -2.77 47.98
C ASN A 180 -12.94 -2.38 48.76
N ASN A 181 -14.10 -2.91 48.40
CA ASN A 181 -15.36 -2.66 49.11
C ASN A 181 -15.53 -3.48 50.40
N ASN A 182 -14.81 -4.59 50.58
CA ASN A 182 -14.86 -5.42 51.80
C ASN A 182 -13.85 -4.99 52.88
N ILE A 183 -13.00 -4.00 52.60
CA ILE A 183 -11.97 -3.49 53.53
C ILE A 183 -12.41 -2.17 54.21
N LYS A 184 -13.62 -1.65 53.89
CA LYS A 184 -14.28 -0.53 54.58
C LYS A 184 -15.39 -1.04 55.48
#